data_AF-A0A3D3Q9Q7-F1
#
_entry.id   AF-A0A3D3Q9Q7-F1
#
_cell.length_a   1.000
_cell.length_b   1.000
_cell.length_c   1.000
_cell.angle_alpha   90.00
_cell.angle_beta   90.00
_cell.angle_gamma   90.00
#
_symmetry.space_group_name_H-M   'P 1'
#
loop_
_entity.id
_entity.type
_entity.pdbx_description
1 polymer ?
#
loop_
_entity_poly.entity_id
_entity_poly.type
_entity_poly.pdbx_seq_one_letter_code
_entity_poly.pdbx_strand_id
1 'polypeptide(L)'
;AGIEVILDVVYNHTGEGNHLGPTLSLKGVDNDAFYRLMPDDRRFYMDFTGTGNSLNMLHPRTIQLIMDSLRYWVLEMHVDGFRFDLAPVLARELFEVNRLGTFFDIIQQDPVLSQVKLIAEPW
;
A
#
# COMPACT_ATOMS: atom_id res chain seq x y z
N ALA A 1 29.69 -10.73 2.89
CA ALA A 1 29.70 -9.97 1.63
C ALA A 1 29.46 -8.47 1.82
N GLY A 2 28.80 -8.02 2.90
CA GLY A 2 28.58 -6.59 3.15
C GLY A 2 27.67 -5.93 2.11
N ILE A 3 26.66 -6.66 1.64
CA ILE A 3 25.73 -6.25 0.59
C ILE A 3 24.37 -6.04 1.24
N GLU A 4 23.74 -4.90 0.97
CA GLU A 4 22.39 -4.58 1.42
C GLU A 4 21.32 -5.17 0.48
N VAL A 5 20.13 -5.40 1.02
CA VAL A 5 18.96 -5.92 0.30
C VAL A 5 17.84 -4.89 0.29
N ILE A 6 17.44 -4.47 -0.91
CA ILE A 6 16.26 -3.62 -1.13
C ILE A 6 15.20 -4.44 -1.86
N LEU A 7 13.98 -4.45 -1.33
CA LEU A 7 12.86 -5.13 -1.96
C LEU A 7 11.99 -4.16 -2.76
N ASP A 8 11.61 -4.57 -3.96
CA ASP A 8 10.51 -3.95 -4.70
C ASP A 8 9.18 -4.41 -4.09
N VAL A 9 8.34 -3.46 -3.66
CA VAL A 9 7.11 -3.75 -2.91
C VAL A 9 5.90 -3.12 -3.57
N VAL A 10 4.85 -3.93 -3.68
CA VAL A 10 3.54 -3.54 -4.21
C VAL A 10 2.54 -3.50 -3.07
N TYR A 11 2.16 -2.30 -2.65
CA TYR A 11 1.09 -2.05 -1.67
C TYR A 11 -0.06 -1.23 -2.26
N ASN A 12 -0.02 -0.92 -3.55
CA ASN A 12 -1.04 -0.10 -4.20
C ASN A 12 -2.24 -0.92 -4.69
N HIS A 13 -2.06 -2.21 -5.02
CA HIS A 13 -3.12 -3.13 -5.48
C HIS A 13 -2.91 -4.57 -4.99
N THR A 14 -3.85 -5.45 -5.35
CA THR A 14 -3.78 -6.90 -5.09
C THR A 14 -4.12 -7.74 -6.30
N GLY A 15 -3.75 -9.02 -6.27
CA GLY A 15 -4.13 -10.02 -7.28
C GLY A 15 -5.62 -10.37 -7.32
N GLU A 16 -6.46 -9.81 -6.45
CA GLU A 16 -7.92 -10.06 -6.47
C GLU A 16 -8.64 -9.26 -7.58
N GLY A 17 -7.96 -8.34 -8.27
CA GLY A 17 -8.50 -7.58 -9.40
C GLY A 17 -9.77 -6.78 -9.06
N ASN A 18 -10.59 -6.51 -10.07
CA ASN A 18 -11.84 -5.76 -9.93
C ASN A 18 -13.02 -6.66 -9.49
N HIS A 19 -14.25 -6.18 -9.69
CA HIS A 19 -15.50 -6.87 -9.40
C HIS A 19 -15.70 -8.22 -10.13
N LEU A 20 -14.97 -8.48 -11.22
CA LEU A 20 -14.96 -9.76 -11.94
C LEU A 20 -13.78 -10.65 -11.52
N GLY A 21 -12.84 -10.12 -10.74
CA GLY A 21 -11.71 -10.86 -10.21
C GLY A 21 -12.12 -11.80 -9.08
N PRO A 22 -11.23 -12.71 -8.68
CA PRO A 22 -11.54 -13.74 -7.70
C PRO A 22 -11.74 -13.16 -6.29
N THR A 23 -12.28 -13.98 -5.39
CA THR A 23 -12.35 -13.72 -3.94
C THR A 23 -11.47 -14.75 -3.24
N LEU A 24 -10.27 -14.34 -2.85
CA LEU A 24 -9.21 -15.17 -2.28
C LEU A 24 -8.84 -14.75 -0.86
N SER A 25 -8.89 -13.45 -0.54
CA SER A 25 -8.37 -12.91 0.72
C SER A 25 -9.15 -11.68 1.19
N LEU A 26 -8.62 -10.47 1.03
CA LEU A 26 -9.13 -9.22 1.57
C LEU A 26 -10.56 -8.94 1.10
N LYS A 27 -10.87 -9.28 -0.16
CA LYS A 27 -12.21 -9.12 -0.73
C LYS A 27 -13.26 -9.95 0.03
N GLY A 28 -12.89 -11.13 0.50
CA GLY A 28 -13.76 -12.03 1.26
C GLY A 28 -13.80 -11.70 2.76
N VAL A 29 -12.74 -11.09 3.29
CA VAL A 29 -12.64 -10.72 4.72
C VAL A 29 -13.42 -9.44 5.00
N ASP A 30 -13.11 -8.36 4.29
CA ASP A 30 -13.79 -7.06 4.42
C ASP A 30 -13.48 -6.18 3.20
N ASN A 31 -14.29 -6.32 2.15
CA ASN A 31 -14.07 -5.63 0.89
C ASN A 31 -13.99 -4.11 1.01
N ASP A 32 -14.89 -3.51 1.79
CA ASP A 32 -15.03 -2.05 1.91
C ASP A 32 -13.90 -1.44 2.75
N ALA A 33 -13.38 -2.19 3.72
CA ALA A 33 -12.22 -1.78 4.48
C ALA A 33 -10.93 -1.78 3.64
N PHE A 34 -10.72 -2.80 2.81
CA PHE A 34 -9.44 -2.99 2.12
C PHE A 34 -9.36 -2.36 0.73
N TYR A 35 -10.48 -2.18 0.02
CA TYR A 35 -10.46 -1.63 -1.33
C TYR A 35 -11.16 -0.29 -1.44
N ARG A 36 -10.64 0.57 -2.33
CA ARG A 36 -11.35 1.80 -2.71
C ARG A 36 -12.49 1.45 -3.66
N LEU A 37 -13.70 1.77 -3.25
CA LEU A 37 -14.91 1.53 -4.02
C LEU A 37 -15.44 2.84 -4.60
N MET A 38 -16.13 2.76 -5.73
CA MET A 38 -16.79 3.91 -6.34
C MET A 38 -17.89 4.43 -5.38
N PRO A 39 -17.90 5.72 -5.01
CA PRO A 39 -18.88 6.28 -4.08
C PRO A 39 -20.34 6.09 -4.52
N ASP A 40 -20.58 6.22 -5.83
CA ASP A 40 -21.93 6.16 -6.41
C ASP A 40 -22.39 4.71 -6.65
N ASP A 41 -21.46 3.77 -6.80
CA ASP A 41 -21.77 2.34 -6.95
C ASP A 41 -20.65 1.48 -6.35
N ARG A 42 -20.82 1.15 -5.07
CA ARG A 42 -19.84 0.39 -4.28
C ARG A 42 -19.59 -1.03 -4.80
N ARG A 43 -20.36 -1.50 -5.79
CA ARG A 43 -20.06 -2.74 -6.51
C ARG A 43 -18.74 -2.66 -7.29
N PHE A 44 -18.37 -1.46 -7.73
CA PHE A 44 -17.19 -1.22 -8.55
C PHE A 44 -16.04 -0.62 -7.75
N TYR A 45 -14.82 -0.85 -8.25
CA TYR A 45 -13.56 -0.48 -7.61
C TYR A 45 -12.99 0.75 -8.29
N MET A 46 -12.40 1.65 -7.50
CA MET A 46 -11.51 2.67 -8.02
C MET A 46 -10.18 2.03 -8.39
N ASP A 47 -9.72 2.31 -9.60
CA ASP A 47 -8.48 1.76 -10.15
C ASP A 47 -7.53 2.90 -10.54
N PHE A 48 -6.63 3.24 -9.63
CA PHE A 48 -5.54 4.18 -9.89
C PHE A 48 -4.25 3.50 -10.34
N THR A 49 -4.22 2.16 -10.37
CA THR A 49 -3.04 1.33 -10.62
C THR A 49 -3.04 0.69 -12.01
N GLY A 50 -4.21 0.64 -12.66
CA GLY A 50 -4.43 -0.07 -13.91
C GLY A 50 -4.57 -1.58 -13.73
N THR A 51 -4.79 -2.06 -12.52
CA THR A 51 -4.82 -3.50 -12.18
C THR A 51 -6.17 -3.98 -11.66
N GLY A 52 -7.19 -3.13 -11.73
CA GLY A 52 -8.58 -3.41 -11.39
C GLY A 52 -8.99 -3.05 -9.96
N ASN A 53 -8.05 -2.79 -9.06
CA ASN A 53 -8.34 -2.32 -7.70
C ASN A 53 -7.21 -1.41 -7.18
N SER A 54 -7.54 -0.60 -6.18
CA SER A 54 -6.54 0.10 -5.36
C SER A 54 -6.83 -0.13 -3.88
N LEU A 55 -5.79 -0.36 -3.09
CA LEU A 55 -5.92 -0.53 -1.64
C LEU A 55 -6.40 0.77 -0.97
N ASN A 56 -7.24 0.61 0.04
CA ASN A 56 -7.88 1.71 0.75
C ASN A 56 -7.00 2.27 1.87
N MET A 57 -6.14 3.22 1.51
CA MET A 57 -5.26 3.91 2.45
C MET A 57 -5.98 4.88 3.40
N LEU A 58 -7.31 5.04 3.31
CA LEU A 58 -8.07 5.77 4.34
C LEU A 58 -8.44 4.89 5.53
N HIS A 59 -8.39 3.57 5.37
CA HIS A 59 -8.84 2.66 6.41
C HIS A 59 -7.70 2.33 7.37
N PRO A 60 -7.83 2.55 8.69
CA PRO A 60 -6.75 2.35 9.66
C PRO A 60 -6.17 0.93 9.65
N ARG A 61 -7.00 -0.09 9.38
CA ARG A 61 -6.52 -1.48 9.31
C ARG A 61 -5.72 -1.80 8.05
N THR A 62 -5.97 -1.10 6.94
CA THR A 62 -5.16 -1.23 5.73
C THR A 62 -3.79 -0.59 5.93
N ILE A 63 -3.76 0.61 6.54
CA ILE A 63 -2.49 1.25 6.93
C ILE A 63 -1.72 0.35 7.90
N GLN A 64 -2.38 -0.17 8.94
CA GLN A 64 -1.75 -1.07 9.89
C GLN A 64 -1.16 -2.30 9.21
N LEU A 65 -1.91 -2.96 8.31
CA LEU A 65 -1.44 -4.13 7.58
C LEU A 65 -0.14 -3.84 6.80
N ILE A 66 -0.07 -2.69 6.12
CA ILE A 66 1.11 -2.28 5.36
C ILE A 66 2.29 -1.98 6.31
N MET A 67 2.04 -1.23 7.38
CA MET A 67 3.08 -0.88 8.36
C MET A 67 3.64 -2.12 9.06
N ASP A 68 2.77 -3.07 9.45
CA ASP A 68 3.18 -4.32 10.07
C ASP A 68 3.95 -5.20 9.10
N SER A 69 3.54 -5.25 7.83
CA SER A 69 4.29 -5.95 6.77
C SER A 69 5.69 -5.35 6.57
N LEU A 70 5.81 -4.02 6.46
CA LEU A 70 7.11 -3.35 6.35
C LEU A 70 7.99 -3.63 7.57
N ARG A 71 7.46 -3.53 8.79
CA ARG A 71 8.21 -3.85 10.02
C ARG A 71 8.65 -5.30 10.05
N TYR A 72 7.80 -6.23 9.63
CA TYR A 72 8.14 -7.65 9.54
C TYR A 72 9.33 -7.86 8.60
N TRP A 73 9.32 -7.25 7.41
CA TRP A 73 10.44 -7.37 6.48
C TRP A 73 11.75 -6.78 7.02
N VAL A 74 11.69 -5.70 7.80
CA VAL A 74 12.89 -5.12 8.42
C VAL A 74 13.37 -5.95 9.61
N LEU A 75 12.49 -6.24 10.58
CA LEU A 75 12.86 -6.85 11.85
C LEU A 75 13.11 -8.35 11.75
N GLU A 76 12.28 -9.07 11.01
CA GLU A 76 12.32 -10.53 10.96
C GLU A 76 13.11 -11.02 9.74
N MET A 77 13.00 -10.31 8.61
CA MET A 77 13.63 -10.72 7.35
C MET A 77 14.93 -9.94 7.06
N HIS A 78 15.30 -8.97 7.90
CA HIS A 78 16.51 -8.16 7.80
C HIS A 78 16.69 -7.45 6.44
N VAL A 79 15.59 -6.93 5.88
CA VAL A 79 15.61 -6.09 4.68
C VAL A 79 16.10 -4.68 5.03
N ASP A 80 17.02 -4.14 4.23
CA ASP A 80 17.67 -2.84 4.47
C ASP A 80 16.91 -1.65 3.86
N GLY A 81 15.88 -1.92 3.07
CA GLY A 81 15.02 -0.88 2.49
C GLY A 81 14.03 -1.38 1.45
N PHE A 82 13.24 -0.44 0.94
CA PHE A 82 12.15 -0.71 0.02
C PHE A 82 12.16 0.24 -1.17
N ARG A 83 11.81 -0.27 -2.34
CA ARG A 83 11.38 0.49 -3.51
C ARG A 83 9.88 0.30 -3.66
N PHE A 84 9.11 1.37 -3.49
CA PHE A 84 7.66 1.36 -3.58
C PHE A 84 7.20 1.55 -5.02
N ASP A 85 6.50 0.55 -5.54
CA ASP A 85 5.78 0.60 -6.81
C ASP A 85 4.57 1.55 -6.71
N LEU A 86 4.38 2.39 -7.74
CA LEU A 86 3.32 3.40 -7.87
C LEU A 86 3.01 4.14 -6.55
N ALA A 87 4.05 4.67 -5.90
CA ALA A 87 3.95 5.25 -4.57
C ALA A 87 2.87 6.35 -4.41
N PRO A 88 2.57 7.21 -5.43
CA PRO A 88 1.49 8.18 -5.34
C PRO A 88 0.10 7.57 -5.10
N VAL A 89 -0.15 6.32 -5.47
CA VAL A 89 -1.44 5.66 -5.17
C VAL A 89 -1.63 5.50 -3.67
N LEU A 90 -0.55 5.26 -2.92
CA LEU A 90 -0.59 5.15 -1.46
C LEU A 90 -0.91 6.49 -0.78
N ALA A 91 -0.61 7.58 -1.47
CA ALA A 91 -0.78 8.97 -1.02
C ALA A 91 -2.12 9.61 -1.44
N ARG A 92 -2.88 8.95 -2.31
CA ARG A 92 -4.16 9.46 -2.78
C ARG A 92 -5.20 9.23 -1.71
N GLU A 93 -5.54 10.26 -0.93
CA GLU A 93 -6.58 10.14 0.09
C GLU A 93 -7.98 10.17 -0.53
N LEU A 94 -8.30 11.04 -1.48
CA LEU A 94 -9.67 11.17 -2.01
C LEU A 94 -9.70 11.42 -3.52
N PHE A 95 -9.12 12.51 -4.03
CA PHE A 95 -8.94 12.77 -5.47
C PHE A 95 -7.75 13.71 -5.77
N GLU A 96 -6.99 14.09 -4.73
CA GLU A 96 -5.87 15.04 -4.84
C GLU A 96 -4.56 14.35 -4.49
N VAL A 97 -3.56 14.49 -5.36
CA VAL A 97 -2.16 14.11 -5.12
C VAL A 97 -1.48 15.20 -4.28
N ASN A 98 -2.04 15.50 -3.11
CA ASN A 98 -1.53 16.58 -2.25
C ASN A 98 -1.08 16.10 -0.86
N ARG A 99 -0.99 14.77 -0.68
CA ARG A 99 -0.57 14.13 0.58
C ARG A 99 0.30 12.89 0.37
N LEU A 100 1.30 12.98 -0.52
CA LEU A 100 2.49 12.11 -0.38
C LEU A 100 3.02 12.20 1.06
N GLY A 101 2.88 13.37 1.69
CA GLY A 101 3.08 13.62 3.12
C GLY A 101 2.50 12.52 4.01
N THR A 102 1.18 12.31 4.10
CA THR A 102 0.62 11.55 5.24
C THR A 102 1.10 10.10 5.36
N PHE A 103 1.22 9.34 4.26
CA PHE A 103 1.77 7.97 4.32
C PHE A 103 3.28 7.98 4.66
N PHE A 104 4.05 8.85 4.02
CA PHE A 104 5.48 8.96 4.31
C PHE A 104 5.76 9.59 5.69
N ASP A 105 4.89 10.45 6.20
CA ASP A 105 4.94 11.03 7.54
C ASP A 105 4.72 9.94 8.59
N ILE A 106 3.78 9.02 8.35
CA ILE A 106 3.55 7.85 9.21
C ILE A 106 4.80 6.95 9.21
N ILE A 107 5.40 6.69 8.05
CA ILE A 107 6.65 5.92 7.96
C ILE A 107 7.80 6.64 8.67
N GLN A 108 7.93 7.95 8.50
CA GLN A 108 8.99 8.74 9.14
C GLN A 108 8.86 8.83 10.66
N GLN A 109 7.64 8.71 11.20
CA GLN A 109 7.40 8.65 12.64
C GLN A 109 7.64 7.26 13.23
N ASP A 110 7.74 6.23 12.40
CA ASP A 110 7.98 4.87 12.86
C ASP A 110 9.46 4.68 13.26
N PRO A 111 9.75 4.24 14.50
CA PRO A 111 11.14 4.12 14.98
C PRO A 111 11.96 3.05 14.25
N VAL A 112 11.32 2.09 13.59
CA VAL A 112 11.99 1.05 12.81
C VAL A 112 12.13 1.51 11.37
N LEU A 113 11.03 1.90 10.73
CA LEU A 113 11.01 2.21 9.30
C LEU A 113 11.71 3.52 8.95
N SER A 114 11.81 4.46 9.89
CA SER A 114 12.60 5.69 9.70
C SER A 114 14.10 5.45 9.53
N GLN A 115 14.59 4.25 9.83
CA GLN A 115 16.01 3.90 9.77
C GLN A 115 16.42 3.17 8.47
N VAL A 116 15.46 2.83 7.59
CA VAL A 116 15.72 2.06 6.37
C VAL A 116 15.66 2.92 5.12
N LYS A 117 16.19 2.41 4.00
CA LYS A 117 16.14 3.14 2.72
C LYS A 117 14.74 3.09 2.13
N LEU A 118 14.21 4.24 1.73
CA LEU A 118 12.89 4.37 1.11
C LEU A 118 13.07 5.01 -0.27
N ILE A 119 12.73 4.25 -1.31
CA ILE A 119 12.78 4.67 -2.71
C ILE A 119 11.36 4.60 -3.25
N ALA A 120 10.95 5.57 -4.07
CA ALA A 120 9.59 5.61 -4.61
C ALA A 120 9.62 5.70 -6.14
N GLU A 121 8.65 5.08 -6.78
CA GLU A 121 8.21 5.38 -8.14
C GLU A 121 7.26 6.60 -8.11
N PRO A 122 7.70 7.81 -8.52
CA PRO A 122 6.98 9.05 -8.23
C PRO A 122 5.99 9.46 -9.33
N TRP A 123 5.18 8.53 -9.85
CA TRP A 123 4.13 8.83 -10.84
C TRP A 123 2.81 8.12 -10.56
#